data_AF-X1BXW5-F1
#
_entry.id   AF-X1BXW5-F1
#
_cell.length_a   1.000
_cell.length_b   1.000
_cell.length_c   1.000
_cell.angle_alpha   90.00
_cell.angle_beta   90.00
_cell.angle_gamma   90.00
#
_symmetry.space_group_name_H-M   'P 1'
#
loop_
_entity.id
_entity.type
_entity.pdbx_description
1 polymer ?
#
loop_
_entity_poly.entity_id
_entity_poly.type
_entity_poly.pdbx_seq_one_letter_code
_entity_poly.pdbx_strand_id
1 'polypeptide(L)'
;MAIKRIGVLTGGGDAPGLNAAIRAIVRKALKYGYEVYGIKNGWLGLIDGDIEKLDIDSISGILHVGGTFLGTSRTNPYKKEGGVKKVLNNIKKFKLDCLITLGGEDTNSVSYKLYGEGVKCVGVPKTIDNDISGTDYTIGFDTALSIATDAIDNLHSTAVSHHRVMVVEVMGRNTG
;
A
#
# COMPACT_ATOMS: atom_id res chain seq x y z
N MET A 1 -28.79 0.35 -9.88
CA MET A 1 -27.76 1.27 -9.32
C MET A 1 -26.67 1.45 -10.36
N ALA A 2 -26.09 2.64 -10.49
CA ALA A 2 -24.96 2.84 -11.41
C ALA A 2 -23.76 1.99 -10.96
N ILE A 3 -23.06 1.37 -11.91
CA ILE A 3 -21.82 0.63 -11.67
C ILE A 3 -20.78 1.63 -11.15
N LYS A 4 -20.14 1.32 -10.03
CA LYS A 4 -19.05 2.13 -9.47
C LYS A 4 -17.69 1.57 -9.88
N ARG A 5 -16.73 2.45 -10.13
CA ARG A 5 -15.34 2.11 -10.48
C ARG A 5 -14.38 2.58 -9.40
N ILE A 6 -13.65 1.64 -8.83
CA ILE A 6 -12.71 1.87 -7.74
C ILE A 6 -11.29 1.76 -8.29
N GLY A 7 -10.46 2.80 -8.12
CA GLY A 7 -9.02 2.69 -8.34
C GLY A 7 -8.30 2.19 -7.08
N VAL A 8 -7.36 1.27 -7.22
CA VAL A 8 -6.49 0.78 -6.14
C VAL A 8 -5.04 1.01 -6.50
N LEU A 9 -4.27 1.57 -5.57
CA LEU A 9 -2.83 1.76 -5.74
C LEU A 9 -2.07 1.45 -4.44
N THR A 10 -0.82 1.03 -4.60
CA THR A 10 0.16 0.85 -3.51
C THR A 10 1.27 1.90 -3.62
N GLY A 11 1.52 2.67 -2.56
CA GLY A 11 2.49 3.77 -2.53
C GLY A 11 3.49 3.67 -1.37
N GLY A 12 4.69 4.24 -1.57
CA GLY A 12 5.78 4.21 -0.59
C GLY A 12 6.61 2.91 -0.65
N GLY A 13 7.27 2.55 0.46
CA GLY A 13 7.91 1.23 0.58
C GLY A 13 6.87 0.11 0.58
N ASP A 14 7.18 -1.06 0.03
CA ASP A 14 6.29 -2.20 0.13
C ASP A 14 6.24 -2.75 1.58
N ALA A 15 5.28 -3.62 1.84
CA ALA A 15 5.15 -4.30 3.11
C ALA A 15 4.45 -5.65 2.91
N PRO A 16 4.73 -6.66 3.75
CA PRO A 16 3.98 -7.91 3.74
C PRO A 16 2.47 -7.66 3.91
N GLY A 17 1.64 -8.44 3.20
CA GLY A 17 0.18 -8.35 3.28
C GLY A 17 -0.50 -7.41 2.28
N LEU A 18 0.26 -6.69 1.44
CA LEU A 18 -0.31 -5.83 0.40
C LEU A 18 -1.14 -6.58 -0.64
N ASN A 19 -0.65 -7.70 -1.15
CA ASN A 19 -1.40 -8.55 -2.07
C ASN A 19 -2.70 -9.10 -1.44
N ALA A 20 -2.67 -9.43 -0.13
CA ALA A 20 -3.86 -9.83 0.62
C ALA A 20 -4.90 -8.69 0.71
N ALA A 21 -4.46 -7.45 0.95
CA ALA A 21 -5.31 -6.28 0.98
C ALA A 21 -5.95 -5.98 -0.39
N ILE A 22 -5.16 -6.00 -1.47
CA ILE A 22 -5.66 -5.80 -2.85
C ILE A 22 -6.70 -6.89 -3.18
N ARG A 23 -6.39 -8.16 -2.86
CA ARG A 23 -7.33 -9.28 -3.03
C ARG A 23 -8.63 -9.06 -2.27
N ALA A 24 -8.58 -8.61 -1.02
CA ALA A 24 -9.76 -8.34 -0.21
C ALA A 24 -10.64 -7.24 -0.84
N ILE A 25 -10.02 -6.15 -1.30
CA ILE A 25 -10.70 -5.05 -1.98
C ILE A 25 -11.41 -5.55 -3.25
N VAL A 26 -10.70 -6.26 -4.13
CA VAL A 26 -11.25 -6.78 -5.39
C VAL A 26 -12.41 -7.72 -5.12
N ARG A 27 -12.25 -8.73 -4.26
CA ARG A 27 -13.35 -9.69 -3.95
C ARG A 27 -14.58 -8.98 -3.37
N LYS A 28 -14.37 -8.00 -2.49
CA LYS A 28 -15.47 -7.30 -1.84
C LYS A 28 -16.20 -6.38 -2.81
N ALA A 29 -15.47 -5.66 -3.66
CA ALA A 29 -16.04 -4.79 -4.69
C ALA A 29 -16.87 -5.57 -5.72
N LEU A 30 -16.34 -6.69 -6.22
CA LEU A 30 -17.06 -7.56 -7.16
C LEU A 30 -18.38 -8.10 -6.57
N LYS A 31 -18.41 -8.42 -5.27
CA LYS A 31 -19.65 -8.83 -4.57
C LYS A 31 -20.72 -7.73 -4.55
N TYR A 32 -20.34 -6.46 -4.64
CA TYR A 32 -21.28 -5.32 -4.76
C TYR A 32 -21.59 -4.94 -6.21
N GLY A 33 -21.06 -5.66 -7.21
CA GLY A 33 -21.20 -5.33 -8.62
C GLY A 33 -20.38 -4.10 -9.04
N TYR A 34 -19.28 -3.80 -8.33
CA TYR A 34 -18.37 -2.71 -8.66
C TYR A 34 -17.20 -3.23 -9.51
N GLU A 35 -16.63 -2.35 -10.33
CA GLU A 35 -15.41 -2.62 -11.08
C GLU A 35 -14.20 -2.11 -10.28
N VAL A 36 -13.09 -2.85 -10.33
CA VAL A 36 -11.84 -2.43 -9.70
C VAL A 36 -10.77 -2.26 -10.78
N TYR A 37 -10.02 -1.18 -10.66
CA TYR A 37 -8.91 -0.83 -11.53
C TYR A 37 -7.63 -0.74 -10.69
N GLY A 38 -6.66 -1.59 -11.01
CA GLY A 38 -5.32 -1.59 -10.42
C GLY A 38 -4.48 -0.53 -11.09
N ILE A 39 -3.88 0.35 -10.30
CA ILE A 39 -2.99 1.42 -10.76
C ILE A 39 -1.57 0.96 -10.46
N LYS A 40 -0.74 0.82 -11.49
CA LYS A 40 0.63 0.34 -11.34
C LYS A 40 1.51 1.40 -10.67
N ASN A 41 2.52 0.96 -9.92
CA ASN A 41 3.57 1.84 -9.38
C ASN A 41 3.05 3.04 -8.57
N GLY A 42 1.93 2.88 -7.87
CA GLY A 42 1.36 3.90 -7.00
C GLY A 42 0.90 5.15 -7.74
N TRP A 43 1.21 6.32 -7.17
CA TRP A 43 0.85 7.60 -7.78
C TRP A 43 1.49 7.84 -9.15
N LEU A 44 2.64 7.23 -9.44
CA LEU A 44 3.28 7.36 -10.74
C LEU A 44 2.41 6.79 -11.86
N GLY A 45 1.89 5.57 -11.71
CA GLY A 45 1.00 5.01 -12.73
C GLY A 45 -0.30 5.77 -12.84
N LEU A 46 -0.81 6.40 -11.77
CA LEU A 46 -1.98 7.28 -11.92
C LEU A 46 -1.66 8.55 -12.71
N ILE A 47 -0.45 9.09 -12.59
CA ILE A 47 0.02 10.23 -13.40
C ILE A 47 0.17 9.81 -14.87
N ASP A 48 0.73 8.63 -15.11
CA ASP A 48 1.07 8.15 -16.45
C ASP A 48 -0.12 7.46 -17.14
N GLY A 49 -1.17 7.11 -16.39
CA GLY A 49 -2.35 6.40 -16.88
C GLY A 49 -2.15 4.89 -17.02
N ASP A 50 -1.18 4.33 -16.30
CA ASP A 50 -0.90 2.89 -16.23
C ASP A 50 -1.88 2.21 -15.25
N ILE A 51 -3.06 1.87 -15.81
CA ILE A 51 -4.21 1.38 -15.08
C ILE A 51 -4.82 0.20 -15.83
N GLU A 52 -5.01 -0.92 -15.13
CA GLU A 52 -5.61 -2.15 -15.66
C GLU A 52 -6.87 -2.54 -14.86
N LYS A 53 -7.80 -3.24 -15.49
CA LYS A 53 -8.97 -3.78 -14.79
C LYS A 53 -8.53 -5.02 -14.01
N LEU A 54 -8.97 -5.14 -12.76
CA LEU A 54 -8.75 -6.32 -11.93
C LEU A 54 -10.03 -7.16 -11.83
N ASP A 55 -9.87 -8.46 -12.02
CA ASP A 55 -10.91 -9.47 -11.89
C ASP A 55 -10.49 -10.59 -10.94
N ILE A 56 -11.26 -11.68 -10.91
CA ILE A 56 -10.99 -12.82 -10.03
C ILE A 56 -9.68 -13.53 -10.38
N ASP A 57 -9.31 -13.56 -11.65
CA ASP A 57 -8.11 -14.23 -12.14
C ASP A 57 -6.86 -13.40 -11.79
N SER A 58 -6.97 -12.07 -11.93
CA SER A 58 -5.95 -11.09 -11.54
C SER A 58 -5.50 -11.21 -10.08
N ILE A 59 -6.36 -11.74 -9.19
CA ILE A 59 -6.09 -11.89 -7.75
C ILE A 59 -5.98 -13.36 -7.31
N SER A 60 -5.87 -14.29 -8.24
CA SER A 60 -5.65 -15.70 -7.95
C SER A 60 -4.21 -15.95 -7.51
N GLY A 61 -3.98 -16.83 -6.54
CA GLY A 61 -2.63 -17.21 -6.10
C GLY A 61 -1.84 -16.16 -5.30
N ILE A 62 -2.28 -14.90 -5.21
CA ILE A 62 -1.45 -13.82 -4.62
C ILE A 62 -1.52 -13.69 -3.08
N LEU A 63 -2.43 -14.42 -2.40
CA LEU A 63 -2.75 -14.18 -0.98
C LEU A 63 -1.53 -14.29 -0.04
N HIS A 64 -0.64 -15.25 -0.31
CA HIS A 64 0.53 -15.56 0.50
C HIS A 64 1.81 -14.90 -0.04
N VAL A 65 1.73 -14.20 -1.18
CA VAL A 65 2.90 -13.63 -1.85
C VAL A 65 3.22 -12.28 -1.21
N GLY A 66 4.48 -12.09 -0.81
CA GLY A 66 4.99 -10.82 -0.29
C GLY A 66 4.99 -9.69 -1.32
N GLY A 67 5.22 -8.46 -0.86
CA GLY A 67 5.23 -7.27 -1.72
C GLY A 67 3.87 -6.95 -2.34
N THR A 68 3.88 -6.28 -3.50
CA THR A 68 2.69 -5.87 -4.25
C THR A 68 2.84 -6.14 -5.75
N PHE A 69 1.90 -6.88 -6.35
CA PHE A 69 1.90 -7.15 -7.80
C PHE A 69 1.54 -5.90 -8.64
N LEU A 70 1.00 -4.86 -8.02
CA LEU A 70 0.79 -3.57 -8.67
C LEU A 70 2.08 -2.74 -8.72
N GLY A 71 3.13 -3.14 -8.00
CA GLY A 71 4.33 -2.32 -7.83
C GLY A 71 4.08 -1.09 -6.95
N THR A 72 5.13 -0.34 -6.66
CA THR A 72 5.05 0.87 -5.84
C THR A 72 6.07 1.88 -6.31
N SER A 73 5.85 3.17 -5.99
CA SER A 73 6.83 4.22 -6.20
C SER A 73 6.80 5.25 -5.07
N ARG A 74 7.87 6.02 -4.93
CA ARG A 74 7.97 7.16 -4.00
C ARG A 74 7.55 8.48 -4.67
N THR A 75 6.57 8.41 -5.58
CA THR A 75 6.08 9.58 -6.32
C THR A 75 5.01 10.30 -5.52
N ASN A 76 5.17 11.61 -5.34
CA ASN A 76 4.12 12.48 -4.82
C ASN A 76 3.66 13.44 -5.94
N PRO A 77 2.40 13.35 -6.42
CA PRO A 77 1.89 14.19 -7.50
C PRO A 77 1.99 15.70 -7.26
N TYR A 78 1.98 16.14 -5.99
CA TYR A 78 2.09 17.56 -5.63
C TYR A 78 3.53 18.08 -5.70
N LYS A 79 4.53 17.18 -5.74
CA LYS A 79 5.95 17.55 -5.91
C LYS A 79 6.40 17.50 -7.38
N LYS A 80 5.53 17.06 -8.30
CA LYS A 80 5.82 16.92 -9.73
C LYS A 80 5.05 17.97 -10.51
N GLU A 81 5.73 18.67 -11.40
CA GLU A 81 5.10 19.70 -12.24
C GLU A 81 3.94 19.10 -13.06
N GLY A 82 2.74 19.68 -12.91
CA GLY A 82 1.52 19.20 -13.55
C GLY A 82 1.02 17.82 -13.08
N GLY A 83 1.61 17.23 -12.03
CA GLY A 83 1.28 15.88 -11.56
C GLY A 83 -0.18 15.73 -11.14
N VAL A 84 -0.68 16.64 -10.30
CA VAL A 84 -2.08 16.64 -9.84
C VAL A 84 -3.06 16.78 -11.01
N LYS A 85 -2.79 17.67 -11.96
CA LYS A 85 -3.62 17.85 -13.16
C LYS A 85 -3.72 16.55 -13.97
N LYS A 86 -2.60 15.83 -14.14
CA LYS A 86 -2.57 14.52 -14.81
C LYS A 86 -3.38 13.47 -14.03
N VAL A 87 -3.23 13.41 -12.71
CA VAL A 87 -4.02 12.54 -11.83
C VAL A 87 -5.52 12.79 -12.02
N LEU A 88 -5.98 14.04 -11.91
CA LEU A 88 -7.39 14.39 -12.07
C LEU A 88 -7.92 14.06 -13.47
N ASN A 89 -7.11 14.29 -14.51
CA ASN A 89 -7.45 13.95 -15.88
C ASN A 89 -7.60 12.43 -16.06
N ASN A 90 -6.71 11.64 -15.49
CA ASN A 90 -6.79 10.18 -15.58
C ASN A 90 -7.95 9.62 -14.75
N ILE A 91 -8.21 10.14 -13.56
CA ILE A 91 -9.42 9.77 -12.78
C ILE A 91 -10.69 9.96 -13.64
N LYS A 92 -10.81 11.10 -14.33
CA LYS A 92 -11.93 11.37 -15.25
C LYS A 92 -11.93 10.45 -16.46
N LYS A 93 -10.77 10.25 -17.10
CA LYS A 93 -10.58 9.41 -18.29
C LYS A 93 -11.02 7.97 -18.04
N PHE A 94 -10.61 7.39 -16.91
CA PHE A 94 -10.95 6.02 -16.52
C PHE A 94 -12.31 5.93 -15.78
N LYS A 95 -12.92 7.09 -15.49
CA LYS A 95 -14.20 7.25 -14.77
C LYS A 95 -14.15 6.61 -13.38
N LEU A 96 -13.07 6.83 -12.65
CA LEU A 96 -12.91 6.33 -11.29
C LEU A 96 -13.77 7.16 -10.33
N ASP A 97 -14.69 6.51 -9.61
CA ASP A 97 -15.58 7.15 -8.65
C ASP A 97 -14.93 7.36 -7.28
N CYS A 98 -13.97 6.50 -6.94
CA CYS A 98 -13.13 6.64 -5.76
C CYS A 98 -11.78 5.96 -5.92
N LEU A 99 -10.85 6.31 -5.04
CA LEU A 99 -9.53 5.69 -4.90
C LEU A 99 -9.41 5.02 -3.53
N ILE A 100 -8.77 3.86 -3.50
CA ILE A 100 -8.30 3.21 -2.29
C ILE A 100 -6.77 3.17 -2.36
N THR A 101 -6.11 3.83 -1.42
CA THR A 101 -4.65 3.96 -1.40
C THR A 101 -4.06 3.15 -0.27
N LEU A 102 -3.22 2.18 -0.60
CA LEU A 102 -2.47 1.35 0.34
C LEU A 102 -1.10 1.99 0.55
N GLY A 103 -0.89 2.66 1.69
CA GLY A 103 0.33 3.44 1.88
C GLY A 103 0.58 3.91 3.30
N GLY A 104 1.76 4.51 3.47
CA GLY A 104 2.14 5.23 4.68
C GLY A 104 1.67 6.68 4.69
N GLU A 105 2.22 7.47 5.60
CA GLU A 105 1.86 8.89 5.79
C GLU A 105 1.87 9.71 4.50
N ASP A 106 2.97 9.68 3.72
CA ASP A 106 3.07 10.48 2.48
C ASP A 106 1.98 10.09 1.47
N THR A 107 1.73 8.79 1.28
CA THR A 107 0.70 8.32 0.34
C THR A 107 -0.70 8.75 0.78
N ASN A 108 -1.02 8.59 2.06
CA ASN A 108 -2.34 8.96 2.57
C ASN A 108 -2.52 10.49 2.68
N SER A 109 -1.44 11.26 2.82
CA SER A 109 -1.48 12.73 2.76
C SER A 109 -1.90 13.24 1.38
N VAL A 110 -1.46 12.57 0.30
CA VAL A 110 -1.89 12.88 -1.07
C VAL A 110 -3.38 12.58 -1.23
N SER A 111 -3.84 11.43 -0.72
CA SER A 111 -5.26 11.06 -0.72
C SER A 111 -6.14 12.08 0.00
N TYR A 112 -5.68 12.59 1.15
CA TYR A 112 -6.37 13.62 1.91
C TYR A 112 -6.44 14.96 1.15
N LYS A 113 -5.36 15.38 0.50
CA LYS A 113 -5.37 16.60 -0.33
C LYS A 113 -6.31 16.47 -1.53
N LEU A 114 -6.28 15.34 -2.23
CA LEU A 114 -7.20 15.06 -3.34
C LEU A 114 -8.67 15.02 -2.91
N TYR A 115 -8.95 14.62 -1.67
CA TYR A 115 -10.30 14.71 -1.10
C TYR A 115 -10.79 16.16 -1.01
N GLY A 116 -9.92 17.10 -0.61
CA GLY A 116 -10.21 18.53 -0.68
C GLY A 116 -10.48 19.05 -2.10
N GLU A 117 -9.99 18.34 -3.12
CA GLU A 117 -10.22 18.62 -4.55
C GLU A 117 -11.43 17.85 -5.14
N GLY A 118 -12.22 17.19 -4.29
CA GLY A 118 -13.45 16.49 -4.67
C GLY A 118 -13.27 15.03 -5.10
N VAL A 119 -12.07 14.46 -4.97
CA VAL A 119 -11.83 13.03 -5.23
C VAL A 119 -12.14 12.21 -4.00
N LYS A 120 -13.04 11.23 -4.10
CA LYS A 120 -13.32 10.33 -2.98
C LYS A 120 -12.15 9.38 -2.77
N CYS A 121 -11.53 9.41 -1.60
CA CYS A 121 -10.38 8.57 -1.27
C CYS A 121 -10.61 7.82 0.04
N VAL A 122 -10.07 6.61 0.14
CA VAL A 122 -9.93 5.86 1.39
C VAL A 122 -8.46 5.44 1.53
N GLY A 123 -7.81 5.89 2.60
CA GLY A 123 -6.45 5.47 2.93
C GLY A 123 -6.49 4.18 3.75
N VAL A 124 -5.67 3.20 3.35
CA VAL A 124 -5.45 1.96 4.10
C VAL A 124 -4.02 2.00 4.67
N PRO A 125 -3.87 1.89 6.00
CA PRO A 125 -2.57 2.06 6.65
C PRO A 125 -1.66 0.87 6.33
N LYS A 126 -0.57 1.16 5.61
CA LYS A 126 0.47 0.19 5.26
C LYS A 126 1.83 0.75 5.60
N THR A 127 2.58 0.05 6.43
CA THR A 127 4.01 0.27 6.74
C THR A 127 4.46 -0.81 7.72
N ILE A 128 5.75 -1.14 7.73
CA ILE A 128 6.33 -1.97 8.79
C ILE A 128 6.66 -1.15 10.04
N ASP A 129 6.71 0.18 9.92
CA ASP A 129 7.16 1.09 10.98
C ASP A 129 6.08 1.34 12.07
N ASN A 130 4.84 0.87 11.85
CA ASN A 130 3.66 1.11 12.69
C ASN A 130 3.45 2.58 13.11
N ASP A 131 3.75 3.52 12.22
CA ASP A 131 3.86 4.96 12.50
C ASP A 131 2.67 5.80 11.99
N ILE A 132 1.53 5.16 11.69
CA ILE A 132 0.36 5.84 11.13
C ILE A 132 -0.66 6.12 12.24
N SER A 133 -0.94 7.39 12.48
CA SER A 133 -1.97 7.81 13.46
C SER A 133 -3.36 7.29 13.08
N GLY A 134 -4.14 6.91 14.11
CA GLY A 134 -5.53 6.45 13.94
C GLY A 134 -5.70 4.94 13.74
N THR A 135 -4.63 4.16 13.87
CA THR A 135 -4.67 2.70 13.95
C THR A 135 -3.64 2.21 14.97
N ASP A 136 -3.96 1.15 15.71
CA ASP A 136 -3.00 0.50 16.62
C ASP A 136 -1.95 -0.32 15.85
N TYR A 137 -2.34 -0.81 14.66
CA TYR A 137 -1.51 -1.67 13.82
C TYR A 137 -1.60 -1.28 12.34
N THR A 138 -0.47 -1.37 11.64
CA THR A 138 -0.37 -1.18 10.19
C THR A 138 -0.12 -2.50 9.46
N ILE A 139 -0.60 -2.61 8.22
CA ILE A 139 -0.35 -3.79 7.39
C ILE A 139 1.16 -3.91 7.14
N GLY A 140 1.73 -5.03 7.60
CA GLY A 140 3.14 -5.39 7.48
C GLY A 140 3.92 -5.39 8.79
N PHE A 141 3.42 -4.71 9.83
CA PHE A 141 4.11 -4.60 11.13
C PHE A 141 4.35 -5.96 11.79
N ASP A 142 3.30 -6.76 11.96
CA ASP A 142 3.37 -8.07 12.63
C ASP A 142 4.38 -9.03 11.96
N THR A 143 4.41 -9.04 10.63
CA THR A 143 5.38 -9.84 9.88
C THR A 143 6.81 -9.34 10.08
N ALA A 144 7.03 -8.01 10.10
CA ALA A 144 8.34 -7.45 10.37
C ALA A 144 8.82 -7.76 11.80
N LEU A 145 7.92 -7.67 12.78
CA LEU A 145 8.19 -8.04 14.17
C LEU A 145 8.60 -9.51 14.29
N SER A 146 7.82 -10.42 13.69
CA SER A 146 8.12 -11.85 13.70
C SER A 146 9.51 -12.16 13.11
N ILE A 147 9.84 -11.55 11.97
CA ILE A 147 11.16 -11.70 11.33
C ILE A 147 12.30 -11.19 12.23
N ALA A 148 12.10 -10.04 12.90
CA ALA A 148 13.08 -9.49 13.82
C ALA A 148 13.29 -10.40 15.04
N THR A 149 12.20 -10.93 15.62
CA THR A 149 12.26 -11.90 16.72
C THR A 149 13.01 -13.16 16.31
N ASP A 150 12.68 -13.76 15.17
CA ASP A 150 13.37 -14.95 14.66
C ASP A 150 14.87 -14.71 14.45
N ALA A 151 15.25 -13.54 13.95
CA ALA A 151 16.67 -13.17 13.78
C ALA A 151 17.40 -13.06 15.13
N ILE A 152 16.77 -12.44 16.13
CA ILE A 152 17.32 -12.29 17.49
C ILE A 152 17.48 -13.65 18.16
N ASP A 153 16.49 -14.54 18.05
CA ASP A 153 16.54 -15.88 18.64
C ASP A 153 17.68 -16.72 18.07
N ASN A 154 17.89 -16.63 16.74
CA ASN A 154 19.02 -17.30 16.09
C ASN A 154 20.38 -16.80 16.61
N LEU A 155 20.51 -15.51 16.87
CA LEU A 155 21.72 -14.89 17.41
C LEU A 155 21.98 -15.24 18.88
N HIS A 156 20.91 -15.42 19.67
CA HIS A 156 21.01 -15.68 21.10
C HIS A 156 21.84 -16.94 21.43
N SER A 157 21.68 -18.01 20.63
CA SER A 157 22.40 -19.27 20.80
C SER A 157 23.94 -19.12 20.79
N THR A 158 24.46 -18.32 19.86
CA THR A 158 25.90 -18.09 19.71
C THR A 158 26.42 -17.00 20.66
N ALA A 159 25.58 -16.04 21.03
CA ALA A 159 25.91 -15.02 22.04
C ALA A 159 26.21 -15.67 23.40
N VAL A 160 25.36 -16.59 23.85
CA VAL A 160 25.53 -17.32 25.11
C VAL A 160 26.74 -18.24 25.05
N SER A 161 26.91 -18.99 23.96
CA SER A 161 27.99 -19.98 23.82
C SER A 161 29.39 -19.38 23.83
N HIS A 162 29.54 -18.13 23.41
CA HIS A 162 30.85 -17.45 23.32
C HIS A 162 30.98 -16.23 24.24
N HIS A 163 30.04 -16.03 25.17
CA HIS A 163 30.01 -14.88 26.08
C HIS A 163 30.14 -13.54 25.33
N ARG A 164 29.38 -13.38 24.23
CA ARG A 164 29.44 -12.19 23.36
C ARG A 164 28.28 -11.25 23.62
N VAL A 165 28.56 -9.95 23.49
CA VAL A 165 27.53 -8.92 23.33
C VAL A 165 27.20 -8.78 21.85
N MET A 166 25.92 -8.69 21.53
CA MET A 166 25.44 -8.47 20.16
C MET A 166 24.63 -7.18 20.09
N VAL A 167 24.83 -6.42 19.01
CA VAL A 167 24.02 -5.25 18.67
C VAL A 167 23.25 -5.62 17.41
N VAL A 168 21.92 -5.52 17.48
CA VAL A 168 21.02 -5.83 16.36
C VAL A 168 20.29 -4.55 15.99
N GLU A 169 20.48 -4.11 14.75
CA GLU A 169 19.76 -2.97 14.19
C GLU A 169 18.49 -3.47 13.48
N VAL A 170 17.34 -2.91 13.85
CA VAL A 170 16.03 -3.19 13.24
C VAL A 170 15.46 -1.95 12.57
N MET A 171 14.56 -2.15 11.60
CA MET A 171 13.83 -1.06 10.95
C MET A 171 12.77 -0.47 11.89
N GLY A 172 12.15 0.65 11.50
CA GLY A 172 11.21 1.41 12.35
C GLY A 172 11.31 2.92 12.12
N ARG A 173 12.34 3.36 11.40
CA ARG A 173 12.57 4.76 11.01
C ARG A 173 12.71 5.67 12.23
N ASN A 174 11.63 6.36 12.61
CA ASN A 174 11.59 7.28 13.74
C ASN A 174 10.72 6.72 14.89
N THR A 175 10.38 5.44 14.83
CA THR A 175 9.51 4.70 15.75
C THR A 175 10.25 3.46 16.25
N GLY A 176 10.03 3.08 17.51
CA GLY A 176 10.67 1.93 18.17
C GLY A 176 9.67 1.05 18.89
#